data_AF-A0A4Y7J731-F1
#
_entry.id   AF-A0A4Y7J731-F1
#
_cell.length_a   1.000
_cell.length_b   1.000
_cell.length_c   1.000
_cell.angle_alpha   90.00
_cell.angle_beta   90.00
_cell.angle_gamma   90.00
#
_symmetry.space_group_name_H-M   'P 1'
#
loop_
_entity.id
_entity.type
_entity.pdbx_description
1 polymer ?
#
loop_
_entity_poly.entity_id
_entity_poly.type
_entity_poly.pdbx_seq_one_letter_code
_entity_poly.pdbx_strand_id
1 'polypeptide(L)'
;MAITEFLLFVLTTTLGGMFLCGANDLITIFISTECFSLCFYLLYNEATTKYLLMGGASSSILIHGFSWLYGSSGGEINLQEIVNGLINTQMYNSPEISIALIFINVGIGFKLSPSPSHQWTPDVYEGVRCFSFSHSNFPYSFLFLIKRMTSPSGNPSYS
;
A
#
# COMPACT_ATOMS: atom_id res chain seq x y z
N MET A 1 -23.21 13.54 5.03
CA MET A 1 -22.62 12.49 5.89
C MET A 1 -22.85 12.88 7.33
N ALA A 2 -23.45 12.00 8.12
CA ALA A 2 -23.61 12.20 9.56
C ALA A 2 -22.24 12.20 10.26
N ILE A 3 -22.09 12.95 11.35
CA ILE A 3 -20.84 13.02 12.13
C ILE A 3 -20.36 11.61 12.56
N THR A 4 -21.30 10.72 12.90
CA THR A 4 -21.01 9.34 13.27
C THR A 4 -20.39 8.54 12.13
N GLU A 5 -20.90 8.67 10.91
CA GLU A 5 -20.39 7.97 9.71
C GLU A 5 -18.97 8.44 9.38
N PHE A 6 -18.75 9.76 9.45
CA PHE A 6 -17.43 10.35 9.24
C PHE A 6 -16.41 9.84 10.26
N LEU A 7 -16.75 9.84 11.56
CA LEU A 7 -15.87 9.34 12.62
C LEU A 7 -15.59 7.84 12.48
N LEU A 8 -16.58 7.05 12.07
CA LEU A 8 -16.43 5.62 11.84
C LEU A 8 -15.40 5.37 10.74
N PHE A 9 -15.52 6.01 9.57
CA PHE A 9 -14.56 5.85 8.48
C PHE A 9 -13.15 6.35 8.84
N VAL A 10 -13.03 7.45 9.57
CA VAL A 10 -11.72 7.94 10.04
C VAL A 10 -11.06 6.92 10.98
N LEU A 11 -11.80 6.38 11.95
CA LEU A 11 -11.29 5.37 12.89
C LEU A 11 -10.94 4.04 12.18
N THR A 12 -11.74 3.60 11.22
CA THR A 12 -11.42 2.39 10.45
C THR A 12 -10.16 2.61 9.59
N THR A 13 -10.00 3.81 9.03
CA THR A 13 -8.80 4.19 8.26
C THR A 13 -7.54 4.18 9.15
N THR A 14 -7.62 4.72 10.37
CA THR A 14 -6.47 4.69 11.30
C THR A 14 -6.11 3.26 11.71
N LEU A 15 -7.10 2.43 12.02
CA LEU A 15 -6.89 1.01 12.35
C LEU A 15 -6.24 0.27 11.17
N GLY A 16 -6.69 0.47 9.94
CA GLY A 16 -6.08 -0.12 8.75
C GLY A 16 -4.59 0.24 8.60
N GLY A 17 -4.24 1.50 8.86
CA GLY A 17 -2.83 1.95 8.85
C GLY A 17 -1.98 1.32 9.96
N MET A 18 -2.54 1.12 11.15
CA MET A 18 -1.85 0.43 12.25
C MET A 18 -1.59 -1.04 11.92
N PHE A 19 -2.55 -1.75 11.33
CA PHE A 19 -2.36 -3.12 10.85
C PHE A 19 -1.30 -3.20 9.75
N LEU A 20 -1.26 -2.24 8.84
CA LEU A 20 -0.26 -2.18 7.78
C LEU A 20 1.17 -2.09 8.34
N CYS A 21 1.40 -1.29 9.39
CA CYS A 21 2.71 -1.20 10.05
C CYS A 21 3.13 -2.51 10.75
N GLY A 22 2.16 -3.32 11.21
CA GLY A 22 2.41 -4.61 11.87
C GLY A 22 2.42 -5.82 10.93
N ALA A 23 2.09 -5.64 9.66
CA ALA A 23 1.90 -6.74 8.72
C ALA A 23 3.24 -7.38 8.30
N ASN A 24 3.34 -8.71 8.47
CA ASN A 24 4.53 -9.50 8.10
C ASN A 24 4.28 -10.41 6.89
N ASP A 25 3.03 -10.52 6.45
CA ASP A 25 2.63 -11.41 5.36
C ASP A 25 2.10 -10.58 4.19
N LEU A 26 2.28 -11.07 2.96
CA LEU A 26 1.80 -10.38 1.75
C LEU A 26 0.29 -10.13 1.80
N ILE A 27 -0.47 -11.08 2.34
CA ILE A 27 -1.93 -11.02 2.46
C ILE A 27 -2.35 -9.94 3.44
N THR A 28 -1.68 -9.85 4.61
CA THR A 28 -2.02 -8.85 5.62
C THR A 28 -1.69 -7.45 5.11
N ILE A 29 -0.57 -7.28 4.41
CA ILE A 29 -0.23 -6.03 3.72
C ILE A 29 -1.31 -5.62 2.71
N PHE A 30 -1.74 -6.55 1.86
CA PHE A 30 -2.76 -6.26 0.85
C PHE A 30 -4.09 -5.84 1.49
N ILE A 31 -4.60 -6.64 2.44
CA ILE A 31 -5.89 -6.40 3.08
C ILE A 31 -5.89 -5.08 3.86
N SER A 32 -4.83 -4.79 4.63
CA SER A 32 -4.72 -3.55 5.37
C SER A 32 -4.69 -2.33 4.45
N THR A 33 -3.99 -2.44 3.31
CA THR A 33 -3.92 -1.39 2.29
C THR A 33 -5.26 -1.12 1.62
N GLU A 34 -6.00 -2.17 1.26
CA GLU A 34 -7.32 -2.04 0.63
C GLU A 34 -8.37 -1.52 1.61
N CYS A 35 -8.37 -2.01 2.85
CA CYS A 35 -9.26 -1.53 3.90
C CYS A 35 -9.07 -0.03 4.14
N PHE A 36 -7.80 0.42 4.25
CA PHE A 36 -7.48 1.84 4.34
C PHE A 36 -8.01 2.63 3.14
N SER A 37 -7.75 2.14 1.92
CA SER A 37 -8.08 2.85 0.67
C SER A 37 -9.60 3.00 0.48
N LEU A 38 -10.37 1.93 0.75
CA LEU A 38 -11.83 1.93 0.62
C LEU A 38 -12.50 2.88 1.61
N CYS A 39 -12.06 2.88 2.87
CA CYS A 39 -12.58 3.80 3.89
C CYS A 39 -12.31 5.27 3.51
N PHE A 40 -11.13 5.53 2.94
CA PHE A 40 -10.78 6.85 2.44
C PHE A 40 -11.66 7.28 1.26
N TYR A 41 -11.92 6.40 0.28
CA TYR A 41 -12.79 6.72 -0.86
C TYR A 41 -14.20 7.08 -0.42
N LEU A 42 -14.78 6.35 0.53
CA LEU A 42 -16.15 6.58 1.01
C LEU A 42 -16.34 7.92 1.74
N LEU A 43 -15.27 8.55 2.22
CA LEU A 43 -15.32 9.88 2.84
C LEU A 43 -15.62 11.00 1.83
N TYR A 44 -15.29 10.80 0.55
CA TYR A 44 -15.48 11.80 -0.50
C TYR A 44 -16.74 11.42 -1.29
N ASN A 45 -17.72 12.31 -1.42
CA ASN A 45 -19.03 11.98 -2.05
C ASN A 45 -19.08 12.19 -3.57
N GLU A 46 -18.28 13.11 -4.12
CA GLU A 46 -18.46 13.59 -5.50
C GLU A 46 -17.38 13.07 -6.46
N ALA A 47 -16.20 12.74 -5.95
CA ALA A 47 -15.08 12.21 -6.72
C ALA A 47 -14.82 10.71 -6.50
N THR A 48 -15.62 10.04 -5.67
CA THR A 48 -15.47 8.64 -5.24
C THR A 48 -15.32 7.67 -6.39
N THR A 49 -16.11 7.84 -7.45
CA THR A 49 -16.20 6.89 -8.55
C THR A 49 -14.91 6.86 -9.37
N LYS A 50 -14.32 8.02 -9.64
CA LYS A 50 -13.01 8.13 -10.31
C LYS A 50 -11.90 7.55 -9.44
N TYR A 51 -11.89 7.85 -8.14
CA TYR A 51 -10.89 7.32 -7.21
C TYR A 51 -10.99 5.83 -6.95
N LEU A 52 -12.21 5.29 -6.90
CA LEU A 52 -12.43 3.86 -6.72
C LEU A 52 -11.95 3.08 -7.94
N LEU A 53 -12.20 3.59 -9.17
CA LEU A 53 -11.70 2.97 -10.40
C LEU A 53 -10.18 3.02 -10.50
N MET A 54 -9.59 4.20 -10.27
CA MET A 54 -8.15 4.40 -10.28
C MET A 54 -7.43 3.61 -9.17
N GLY A 55 -8.00 3.63 -7.97
CA GLY A 55 -7.56 2.85 -6.81
C GLY A 55 -7.61 1.35 -7.08
N GLY A 56 -8.73 0.85 -7.61
CA GLY A 56 -8.88 -0.58 -7.94
C GLY A 56 -7.93 -1.05 -9.04
N ALA A 57 -7.63 -0.20 -10.04
CA ALA A 57 -6.60 -0.49 -11.04
C ALA A 57 -5.21 -0.61 -10.39
N SER A 58 -4.89 0.30 -9.48
CA SER A 58 -3.66 0.25 -8.65
C SER A 58 -3.57 -1.02 -7.81
N SER A 59 -4.65 -1.41 -7.14
CA SER A 59 -4.72 -2.63 -6.33
C SER A 59 -4.52 -3.89 -7.17
N SER A 60 -5.04 -3.89 -8.41
CA SER A 60 -4.86 -4.99 -9.37
C SER A 60 -3.41 -5.15 -9.82
N ILE A 61 -2.70 -4.04 -10.05
CA ILE A 61 -1.26 -4.06 -10.37
C ILE A 61 -0.45 -4.56 -9.18
N LEU A 62 -0.80 -4.11 -7.96
CA LEU A 62 -0.13 -4.49 -6.73
C LEU A 62 -0.28 -6.01 -6.44
N ILE A 63 -1.50 -6.56 -6.55
CA ILE A 63 -1.71 -7.99 -6.32
C ILE A 63 -1.05 -8.86 -7.40
N HIS A 64 -0.90 -8.35 -8.62
CA HIS A 64 -0.14 -9.04 -9.66
C HIS A 64 1.35 -9.15 -9.29
N GLY A 65 1.94 -8.09 -8.74
CA GLY A 65 3.31 -8.12 -8.22
C GLY A 65 3.48 -9.11 -7.05
N PHE A 66 2.49 -9.17 -6.14
CA PHE A 66 2.49 -10.17 -5.06
C PHE A 66 2.36 -11.60 -5.57
N SER A 67 1.54 -11.84 -6.61
CA SER A 67 1.43 -13.17 -7.23
C SER A 67 2.76 -13.65 -7.81
N TRP A 68 3.55 -12.76 -8.40
CA TRP A 68 4.87 -13.12 -8.93
C TRP A 68 5.86 -13.44 -7.81
N LEU A 69 5.90 -12.62 -6.74
CA LEU A 69 6.74 -12.92 -5.57
C LEU A 69 6.36 -14.27 -4.93
N TYR A 70 5.06 -14.54 -4.79
CA TYR A 70 4.55 -15.79 -4.25
C TYR A 70 4.99 -17.00 -5.10
N GLY A 71 4.89 -16.89 -6.42
CA GLY A 71 5.32 -17.92 -7.36
C GLY A 71 6.82 -18.18 -7.31
N SER A 72 7.66 -17.13 -7.35
CA SER A 72 9.12 -17.25 -7.28
C SER A 72 9.63 -17.74 -5.92
N SER A 73 8.87 -17.51 -4.84
CA SER A 73 9.21 -17.98 -3.49
C SER A 73 8.86 -19.46 -3.24
N GLY A 74 8.19 -20.14 -4.17
CA GLY A 74 7.74 -21.52 -3.98
C GLY A 74 6.48 -21.68 -3.12
N GLY A 75 5.70 -20.60 -2.94
CA GLY A 75 4.41 -20.64 -2.25
C GLY A 75 4.38 -20.10 -0.82
N GLU A 76 5.42 -19.36 -0.40
CA GLU A 76 5.46 -18.73 0.91
C GLU A 76 4.76 -17.37 0.92
N ILE A 77 4.10 -17.06 2.03
CA ILE A 77 3.33 -15.82 2.23
C ILE A 77 4.03 -14.83 3.16
N ASN A 78 4.95 -15.30 4.00
CA ASN A 78 5.64 -14.48 4.98
C ASN A 78 6.85 -13.80 4.33
N LEU A 79 7.03 -12.50 4.58
CA LEU A 79 8.13 -11.73 4.01
C LEU A 79 9.52 -12.33 4.31
N GLN A 80 9.72 -12.88 5.51
CA GLN A 80 11.02 -13.46 5.89
C GLN A 80 11.31 -14.75 5.10
N GLU A 81 10.30 -15.59 4.95
CA GLU A 81 10.40 -16.84 4.20
C GLU A 81 10.59 -16.57 2.70
N ILE A 82 9.93 -15.53 2.18
CA ILE A 82 10.11 -15.08 0.80
C ILE A 82 11.55 -14.66 0.53
N VAL A 83 12.14 -13.85 1.41
CA VAL A 83 13.55 -13.44 1.28
C VAL A 83 14.47 -14.66 1.33
N ASN A 84 14.23 -15.61 2.23
CA ASN A 84 15.02 -16.83 2.33
C ASN A 84 14.86 -17.73 1.09
N GLY A 85 13.65 -17.88 0.56
CA GLY A 85 13.37 -18.62 -0.67
C GLY A 85 14.06 -18.03 -1.89
N LEU A 86 14.09 -16.70 -1.99
CA LEU A 86 14.80 -15.96 -3.04
C LEU A 86 16.32 -16.15 -3.01
N ILE A 87 16.90 -16.20 -1.81
CA ILE A 87 18.34 -16.44 -1.62
C ILE A 87 18.69 -17.89 -1.98
N ASN A 88 17.90 -18.85 -1.49
CA ASN A 88 18.15 -20.28 -1.71
C ASN A 88 18.05 -20.69 -3.17
N THR A 89 17.14 -20.06 -3.93
CA THR A 89 16.95 -20.32 -5.36
C THR A 89 17.92 -19.56 -6.26
N GLN A 90 18.78 -18.69 -5.69
CA GLN A 90 19.65 -17.76 -6.44
C GLN A 90 18.89 -16.87 -7.44
N MET A 91 17.57 -16.73 -7.28
CA MET A 91 16.70 -16.00 -8.21
C MET A 91 16.75 -14.48 -7.99
N TYR A 92 17.49 -13.99 -7.00
CA TYR A 92 17.54 -12.56 -6.62
C TYR A 92 17.88 -11.61 -7.77
N ASN A 93 18.60 -12.07 -8.80
CA ASN A 93 18.97 -11.27 -9.98
C ASN A 93 18.19 -11.65 -11.24
N SER A 94 17.15 -12.46 -11.10
CA SER A 94 16.31 -12.84 -12.23
C SER A 94 15.43 -11.67 -12.68
N PRO A 95 15.10 -11.59 -13.98
CA PRO A 95 14.19 -10.57 -14.50
C PRO A 95 12.80 -10.67 -13.88
N GLU A 96 12.37 -11.85 -13.44
CA GLU A 96 11.04 -12.09 -12.86
C GLU A 96 10.83 -11.28 -11.58
N ILE A 97 11.78 -11.34 -10.64
CA ILE A 97 11.72 -10.56 -9.39
C ILE A 97 11.87 -9.07 -9.63
N SER A 98 12.66 -8.69 -10.64
CA SER A 98 12.79 -7.29 -11.05
C SER A 98 11.45 -6.72 -11.53
N ILE A 99 10.72 -7.46 -12.38
CA ILE A 99 9.35 -7.07 -12.78
C ILE A 99 8.42 -7.04 -11.56
N ALA A 100 8.45 -8.05 -10.69
CA ALA A 100 7.57 -8.09 -9.52
C ALA A 100 7.75 -6.85 -8.62
N LEU A 101 8.99 -6.44 -8.38
CA LEU A 101 9.32 -5.24 -7.64
C LEU A 101 8.84 -3.97 -8.34
N ILE A 102 8.94 -3.89 -9.68
CA ILE A 102 8.41 -2.75 -10.45
C ILE A 102 6.90 -2.66 -10.29
N PHE A 103 6.16 -3.75 -10.41
CA PHE A 103 4.70 -3.77 -10.26
C PHE A 103 4.28 -3.35 -8.84
N ILE A 104 4.98 -3.82 -7.81
CA ILE A 104 4.73 -3.42 -6.43
C ILE A 104 5.00 -1.92 -6.25
N ASN A 105 6.14 -1.42 -6.74
CA ASN A 105 6.46 0.00 -6.67
C ASN A 105 5.47 0.89 -7.43
N VAL A 106 4.97 0.44 -8.58
CA VAL A 106 3.94 1.17 -9.35
C VAL A 106 2.60 1.16 -8.60
N GLY A 107 2.18 0.02 -8.06
CA GLY A 107 0.93 -0.11 -7.29
C GLY A 107 0.93 0.72 -6.01
N ILE A 108 2.05 0.72 -5.29
CA ILE A 108 2.27 1.55 -4.09
C ILE A 108 2.43 3.03 -4.46
N GLY A 109 3.22 3.32 -5.49
CA GLY A 109 3.44 4.67 -6.00
C GLY A 109 2.13 5.33 -6.38
N PHE A 110 1.22 4.61 -7.04
CA PHE A 110 -0.10 5.12 -7.36
C PHE A 110 -0.90 5.54 -6.12
N LYS A 111 -0.78 4.82 -4.99
CA LYS A 111 -1.45 5.21 -3.73
C LYS A 111 -0.75 6.40 -3.05
N LEU A 112 0.57 6.53 -3.17
CA LEU A 112 1.39 7.60 -2.57
C LEU A 112 1.35 8.95 -3.32
N SER A 113 0.87 9.00 -4.56
CA SER A 113 0.84 10.21 -5.41
C SER A 113 2.19 10.92 -5.72
N PRO A 114 3.38 10.27 -5.81
CA PRO A 114 4.57 10.95 -6.30
C PRO A 114 4.42 11.30 -7.79
N SER A 115 5.01 12.42 -8.23
CA SER A 115 5.07 12.78 -9.66
C SER A 115 5.61 11.58 -10.47
N PRO A 116 4.94 11.10 -11.54
CA PRO A 116 3.90 11.74 -12.37
C PRO A 116 2.45 11.37 -12.00
N SER A 117 2.22 10.55 -10.98
CA SER A 117 0.87 10.09 -10.56
C SER A 117 0.01 11.16 -9.87
N HIS A 118 0.42 12.43 -9.91
CA HIS A 118 -0.23 13.57 -9.25
C HIS A 118 -1.46 14.10 -10.00
N GLN A 119 -1.83 13.52 -11.14
CA GLN A 119 -2.94 13.99 -11.98
C GLN A 119 -4.31 13.88 -11.29
N TRP A 120 -4.45 12.99 -10.31
CA TRP A 120 -5.69 12.81 -9.56
C TRP A 120 -5.67 13.54 -8.21
N THR A 121 -4.50 13.99 -7.75
CA THR A 121 -4.33 14.67 -6.46
C THR A 121 -5.05 16.03 -6.35
N PRO A 122 -5.04 16.94 -7.36
CA PRO A 122 -5.69 18.26 -7.19
C PRO A 122 -7.21 18.16 -7.04
N ASP A 123 -7.86 17.21 -7.74
CA ASP A 123 -9.31 16.99 -7.70
C ASP A 123 -9.81 16.43 -6.34
N VAL A 124 -8.96 15.73 -5.57
CA VAL A 124 -9.33 15.25 -4.21
C VAL A 124 -9.37 16.43 -3.25
N TYR A 125 -8.35 17.29 -3.33
CA TYR A 125 -8.08 18.29 -2.31
C TYR A 125 -9.04 19.47 -2.37
N GLU A 126 -9.52 19.85 -3.55
CA GLU A 126 -10.54 20.90 -3.70
C GLU A 126 -11.90 20.50 -3.09
N GLY A 127 -12.19 19.19 -2.98
CA GLY A 127 -13.42 18.68 -2.38
C GLY A 127 -13.42 18.59 -0.85
N VAL A 128 -12.30 18.89 -0.17
CA VAL A 128 -12.15 18.61 1.28
C VAL A 128 -12.26 19.89 2.09
N ARG A 129 -13.21 19.91 3.03
CA ARG A 129 -13.05 20.73 4.25
C ARG A 129 -11.84 20.18 5.00
N CYS A 130 -10.71 20.87 4.83
CA CYS A 130 -9.40 20.58 5.39
C CYS A 130 -9.45 19.76 6.70
N PHE A 131 -9.13 18.47 6.58
CA PHE A 131 -8.75 17.63 7.70
C PHE A 131 -7.31 17.16 7.44
N SER A 132 -6.37 17.65 8.24
CA SER A 132 -4.92 17.41 8.17
C SER A 132 -4.48 15.96 8.48
N PHE A 133 -5.32 14.96 8.21
CA PHE A 133 -5.01 13.55 8.50
C PHE A 133 -4.29 12.84 7.35
N SER A 134 -4.46 13.33 6.12
CA SER A 134 -3.77 12.79 4.93
C SER A 134 -2.25 13.00 4.96
N HIS A 135 -1.75 13.97 5.74
CA HIS A 135 -0.33 14.33 5.76
C HIS A 135 0.49 13.56 6.81
N SER A 136 -0.13 13.00 7.86
CA SER A 136 0.61 12.53 9.04
C SER A 136 0.73 11.02 9.22
N ASN A 137 -0.09 10.19 8.56
CA ASN A 137 -0.05 8.74 8.76
C ASN A 137 0.11 7.93 7.46
N PHE A 138 -0.55 8.36 6.39
CA PHE A 138 -0.57 7.64 5.12
C PHE A 138 0.81 7.50 4.45
N PRO A 139 1.62 8.57 4.30
CA PRO A 139 2.96 8.42 3.72
C PRO A 139 3.91 7.65 4.65
N TYR A 140 3.71 7.71 5.98
CA TYR A 140 4.61 7.06 6.94
C TYR A 140 4.46 5.53 6.96
N SER A 141 3.24 4.99 6.89
CA SER A 141 3.03 3.54 6.83
C SER A 141 3.60 2.93 5.55
N PHE A 142 3.47 3.62 4.41
CA PHE A 142 4.04 3.18 3.15
C PHE A 142 5.56 3.38 3.07
N LEU A 143 6.10 4.48 3.62
CA LEU A 143 7.54 4.68 3.73
C LEU A 143 8.17 3.60 4.63
N PHE A 144 7.50 3.22 5.72
CA PHE A 144 7.90 2.11 6.56
C PHE A 144 7.91 0.79 5.78
N LEU A 145 6.88 0.53 4.97
CA LEU A 145 6.80 -0.66 4.12
C LEU A 145 7.90 -0.69 3.05
N ILE A 146 8.16 0.44 2.37
CA ILE A 146 9.26 0.57 1.40
C ILE A 146 10.60 0.33 2.11
N LYS A 147 10.83 0.94 3.28
CA LYS A 147 12.05 0.75 4.07
C LYS A 147 12.26 -0.71 4.43
N ARG A 148 11.17 -1.43 4.74
CA ARG A 148 11.18 -2.87 5.04
C ARG A 148 11.48 -3.74 3.80
N MET A 149 10.95 -3.37 2.64
CA MET A 149 11.22 -4.06 1.38
C MET A 149 12.66 -3.83 0.89
N THR A 150 13.27 -2.68 1.20
CA THR A 150 14.65 -2.35 0.83
C THR A 150 15.72 -2.78 1.86
N SER A 151 15.33 -3.06 3.10
CA SER A 151 16.23 -3.48 4.18
C SER A 151 15.71 -4.76 4.84
N PRO A 152 16.20 -5.95 4.44
CA PRO A 152 15.80 -7.22 5.04
C PRO A 152 16.31 -7.39 6.49
N SER A 153 17.27 -6.57 6.94
CA SER A 153 17.74 -6.59 8.32
C SER A 153 16.80 -5.74 9.20
N GLY A 154 16.05 -6.43 10.05
CA GLY A 154 15.20 -5.84 11.08
C GLY A 154 16.00 -5.16 12.19
N ASN A 155 16.70 -4.07 11.89
CA ASN A 155 17.23 -3.17 12.90
C ASN A 155 16.47 -1.85 12.86
N PRO A 156 15.67 -1.53 13.89
CA PRO A 156 15.03 -0.23 14.02
C PRO A 156 16.09 0.77 14.49
N SER A 157 16.93 1.26 13.58
CA SER A 157 17.69 2.48 13.84
C SER A 157 16.75 3.67 13.73
N TYR A 158 16.19 4.04 14.89
CA TYR A 158 15.66 5.38 15.13
C TYR A 158 16.84 6.35 15.19
N SER A 159 17.01 7.14 14.14
CA SER A 159 17.79 8.37 14.14
C SER A 159 17.15 9.34 13.18
#